data_AF-A0A9E3NG88-F1
#
_entry.id   AF-A0A9E3NG88-F1
#
_cell.length_a   1.000
_cell.length_b   1.000
_cell.length_c   1.000
_cell.angle_alpha   90.00
_cell.angle_beta   90.00
_cell.angle_gamma   90.00
#
_symmetry.space_group_name_H-M   'P 1'
#
loop_
_entity.id
_entity.type
_entity.pdbx_description
1 polymer ?
#
loop_
_entity_poly.entity_id
_entity_poly.type
_entity_poly.pdbx_seq_one_letter_code
_entity_poly.pdbx_strand_id
1 'polypeptide(L)'
;MQVIGISIKYILAGLLLLGACGVWAQQKGQVEKKRSKKVVYEEIDLEEMIKRYFGKSPAAYNSLEGIYSVSAIITKTSKPFLASHDRTKVIDRKDNYARVAILKDWPGSKRDFIEVSMSYHVANKYPIVGEFSFLTDDRGFTYRHLEPDGTKITFTMLHNQSDLMEGSYTFMEKRKTISYKLSYLKIYPRAQQESVRN
;
A
#
# COMPACT_ATOMS: atom_id res chain seq x y z
N MET A 1 -45.88 -68.38 6.30
CA MET A 1 -45.15 -68.96 5.16
C MET A 1 -45.16 -67.95 4.03
N GLN A 2 -43.96 -67.58 3.55
CA GLN A 2 -43.58 -67.07 2.22
C GLN A 2 -44.32 -65.86 1.60
N VAL A 3 -43.69 -64.88 0.93
CA VAL A 3 -42.30 -64.40 0.75
C VAL A 3 -42.41 -63.21 -0.24
N ILE A 4 -41.76 -62.08 0.10
CA ILE A 4 -41.00 -61.14 -0.77
C ILE A 4 -41.66 -60.43 -1.97
N GLY A 5 -41.41 -59.11 -2.06
CA GLY A 5 -41.44 -58.34 -3.31
C GLY A 5 -40.89 -56.91 -3.15
N ILE A 6 -39.58 -56.74 -3.30
CA ILE A 6 -38.78 -55.51 -3.13
C ILE A 6 -38.55 -54.80 -4.50
N SER A 7 -38.71 -53.47 -4.51
CA SER A 7 -38.02 -52.40 -5.30
C SER A 7 -37.98 -52.36 -6.84
N ILE A 8 -38.43 -51.20 -7.37
CA ILE A 8 -37.88 -50.45 -8.52
C ILE A 8 -38.14 -48.96 -8.15
N LYS A 9 -37.23 -48.04 -7.80
CA LYS A 9 -35.92 -47.59 -8.31
C LYS A 9 -35.91 -47.06 -9.75
N TYR A 10 -36.39 -45.81 -9.84
CA TYR A 10 -35.89 -44.68 -10.65
C TYR A 10 -36.46 -44.38 -12.05
N ILE A 11 -36.47 -43.07 -12.31
CA ILE A 11 -36.39 -42.35 -13.59
C ILE A 11 -37.71 -42.04 -14.31
N LEU A 12 -38.20 -40.81 -14.10
CA LEU A 12 -38.30 -39.72 -15.10
C LEU A 12 -38.86 -38.50 -14.33
N ALA A 13 -38.04 -37.52 -13.95
CA ALA A 13 -37.62 -36.37 -14.76
C ALA A 13 -38.78 -35.44 -15.13
N GLY A 14 -38.73 -34.20 -14.63
CA GLY A 14 -39.37 -33.05 -15.31
C GLY A 14 -40.17 -32.11 -14.41
N LEU A 15 -39.60 -30.92 -14.21
CA LEU A 15 -40.27 -29.65 -13.85
C LEU A 15 -40.92 -29.53 -12.46
N LEU A 16 -40.20 -28.87 -11.54
CA LEU A 16 -40.62 -27.55 -11.01
C LEU A 16 -39.50 -26.99 -10.10
N LEU A 17 -38.39 -26.62 -10.74
CA LEU A 17 -37.50 -25.55 -10.28
C LEU A 17 -38.15 -24.24 -10.73
N LEU A 18 -38.67 -23.44 -9.79
CA LEU A 18 -38.83 -21.97 -9.85
C LEU A 18 -39.80 -21.55 -8.72
N GLY A 19 -39.26 -21.03 -7.61
CA GLY A 19 -40.11 -20.55 -6.52
C GLY A 19 -39.36 -20.01 -5.31
N ALA A 20 -38.79 -18.82 -5.47
CA ALA A 20 -38.50 -17.84 -4.40
C ALA A 20 -37.41 -18.19 -3.35
N CYS A 21 -36.16 -17.92 -3.75
CA CYS A 21 -35.21 -17.21 -2.88
C CYS A 21 -35.83 -15.89 -2.39
N GLY A 22 -35.67 -15.54 -1.11
CA GLY A 22 -35.86 -14.14 -0.70
C GLY A 22 -36.15 -13.79 0.75
N VAL A 23 -35.58 -14.46 1.78
CA VAL A 23 -35.66 -13.94 3.16
C VAL A 23 -34.36 -14.18 3.96
N TRP A 24 -33.18 -13.92 3.40
CA TRP A 24 -31.92 -13.92 4.16
C TRP A 24 -30.91 -12.94 3.55
N ALA A 25 -31.25 -11.65 3.46
CA ALA A 25 -30.31 -10.64 2.96
C ALA A 25 -30.59 -9.23 3.51
N GLN A 26 -30.61 -9.05 4.83
CA GLN A 26 -30.47 -7.70 5.39
C GLN A 26 -29.76 -7.67 6.75
N GLN A 27 -28.62 -8.36 6.85
CA GLN A 27 -27.51 -7.94 7.71
C GLN A 27 -26.29 -7.69 6.81
N LYS A 28 -26.44 -6.74 5.88
CA LYS A 28 -25.26 -6.09 5.30
C LYS A 28 -24.62 -5.29 6.42
N GLY A 29 -23.42 -5.72 6.81
CA GLY A 29 -22.61 -5.06 7.82
C GLY A 29 -22.63 -3.56 7.63
N GLN A 30 -23.20 -2.87 8.61
CA GLN A 30 -22.78 -1.51 8.91
C GLN A 30 -21.33 -1.65 9.40
N VAL A 31 -20.39 -1.61 8.45
CA VAL A 31 -19.11 -0.97 8.74
C VAL A 31 -19.54 0.43 9.13
N GLU A 32 -19.60 0.70 10.43
CA GLU A 32 -19.73 2.05 10.94
C GLU A 32 -18.74 2.89 10.14
N LYS A 33 -19.26 3.76 9.27
CA LYS A 33 -18.48 4.86 8.74
C LYS A 33 -18.23 5.77 9.93
N LYS A 34 -17.33 5.37 10.83
CA LYS A 34 -16.71 6.28 11.77
C LYS A 34 -16.19 7.39 10.89
N ARG A 35 -16.80 8.58 11.00
CA ARG A 35 -16.26 9.80 10.40
C ARG A 35 -14.80 9.81 10.79
N SER A 36 -13.90 9.55 9.84
CA SER A 36 -12.47 9.53 10.12
C SER A 36 -12.16 10.90 10.73
N LYS A 37 -11.64 10.92 11.95
CA LYS A 37 -11.13 12.16 12.50
C LYS A 37 -10.05 12.60 11.52
N LYS A 38 -10.20 13.80 10.95
CA LYS A 38 -9.24 14.36 10.01
C LYS A 38 -7.88 14.39 10.72
N VAL A 39 -6.95 13.56 10.26
CA VAL A 39 -5.59 13.54 10.80
C VAL A 39 -4.95 14.89 10.50
N VAL A 40 -4.36 15.48 11.53
CA VAL A 40 -3.50 16.65 11.39
C VAL A 40 -2.11 16.12 11.12
N TYR A 41 -1.70 16.19 9.86
CA TYR A 41 -0.33 15.89 9.47
C TYR A 41 0.59 17.01 9.95
N GLU A 42 1.83 16.67 10.29
CA GLU A 42 2.90 17.66 10.30
C GLU A 42 3.06 18.17 8.86
N GLU A 43 3.04 19.48 8.66
CA GLU A 43 3.12 20.11 7.35
C GLU A 43 4.42 20.90 7.25
N ILE A 44 5.05 20.86 6.08
CA ILE A 44 6.19 21.71 5.74
C ILE A 44 5.80 22.63 4.60
N ASP A 45 6.35 23.83 4.59
CA ASP A 45 6.19 24.77 3.48
C ASP A 45 7.37 24.68 2.49
N LEU A 46 7.28 25.44 1.40
CA LEU A 46 8.31 25.50 0.38
C LEU A 46 9.64 26.04 0.94
N GLU A 47 9.60 27.04 1.82
CA GLU A 47 10.80 27.64 2.40
C GLU A 47 11.57 26.62 3.24
N GLU A 48 10.86 25.85 4.07
CA GLU A 48 11.45 24.78 4.85
C GLU A 48 11.98 23.64 3.97
N MET A 49 11.28 23.27 2.89
CA MET A 49 11.79 22.29 1.92
C MET A 49 13.13 22.75 1.33
N ILE A 50 13.20 24.01 0.90
CA ILE A 50 14.40 24.63 0.34
C ILE A 50 15.52 24.62 1.40
N LYS A 51 15.24 25.06 2.62
CA LYS A 51 16.21 25.07 3.72
C LYS A 51 16.77 23.67 4.01
N ARG A 52 15.91 22.64 4.06
CA ARG A 52 16.35 21.25 4.25
C ARG A 52 17.21 20.76 3.07
N TYR A 53 16.88 21.16 1.85
CA TYR A 53 17.64 20.78 0.66
C TYR A 53 19.04 21.42 0.62
N PHE A 54 19.14 22.72 0.90
CA PHE A 54 20.40 23.48 0.83
C PHE A 54 21.24 23.42 2.10
N GLY A 55 20.64 23.15 3.27
CA GLY A 55 21.34 23.02 4.55
C GLY A 55 22.21 21.77 4.68
N LYS A 56 22.40 21.00 3.60
CA LYS A 56 23.15 19.74 3.61
C LYS A 56 24.64 20.00 3.40
N SER A 57 25.47 19.23 4.11
CA SER A 57 26.89 19.15 3.81
C SER A 57 27.11 18.55 2.41
N PRO A 58 27.95 19.15 1.54
CA PRO A 58 28.24 18.64 0.18
C PRO A 58 28.79 17.20 0.14
N ALA A 59 29.26 16.68 1.29
CA ALA A 59 29.88 15.37 1.40
C ALA A 59 28.88 14.18 1.48
N ALA A 60 27.57 14.42 1.54
CA ALA A 60 26.58 13.36 1.72
C ALA A 60 25.60 13.30 0.53
N TYR A 61 26.02 12.67 -0.57
CA TYR A 61 25.06 12.16 -1.57
C TYR A 61 24.25 11.04 -0.91
N ASN A 62 23.06 11.36 -0.40
CA ASN A 62 22.17 10.35 0.19
C ASN A 62 21.37 9.69 -0.94
N SER A 63 21.59 8.40 -1.14
CA SER A 63 21.00 7.65 -2.26
C SER A 63 19.46 7.67 -2.27
N LEU A 64 18.85 7.75 -1.08
CA LEU A 64 17.39 7.76 -0.86
C LEU A 64 16.72 9.10 -1.16
N GLU A 65 17.44 10.22 -1.18
CA GLU A 65 16.79 11.51 -1.39
C GLU A 65 16.38 11.71 -2.85
N GLY A 66 15.16 12.20 -3.05
CA GLY A 66 14.64 12.46 -4.38
C GLY A 66 13.12 12.45 -4.45
N ILE A 67 12.62 12.51 -5.67
CA ILE A 67 11.19 12.45 -5.97
C ILE A 67 10.88 11.05 -6.48
N TYR A 68 9.82 10.44 -5.96
CA TYR A 68 9.45 9.06 -6.26
C TYR A 68 8.01 8.95 -6.76
N SER A 69 7.77 8.03 -7.68
CA SER A 69 6.45 7.51 -8.02
C SER A 69 6.19 6.27 -7.18
N VAL A 70 5.04 6.21 -6.51
CA VAL A 70 4.70 5.14 -5.58
C VAL A 70 3.62 4.24 -6.18
N SER A 71 3.86 2.93 -6.12
CA SER A 71 2.91 1.89 -6.50
C SER A 71 2.70 0.90 -5.36
N ALA A 72 1.55 0.24 -5.33
CA ALA A 72 1.22 -0.76 -4.32
C ALA A 72 0.51 -1.97 -4.93
N ILE A 73 0.87 -3.16 -4.45
CA ILE A 73 0.16 -4.41 -4.75
C ILE A 73 -0.25 -5.05 -3.42
N ILE A 74 -1.55 -5.29 -3.25
CA ILE A 74 -2.09 -5.93 -2.06
C ILE A 74 -2.53 -7.33 -2.45
N THR A 75 -1.94 -8.33 -1.80
CA THR A 75 -2.27 -9.73 -2.00
C THR A 75 -2.87 -10.34 -0.76
N LYS A 76 -3.76 -11.32 -0.99
CA LYS A 76 -4.39 -12.11 0.05
C LYS A 76 -4.07 -13.58 -0.18
N THR A 77 -3.51 -14.21 0.83
CA THR A 77 -3.19 -15.63 0.86
C THR A 77 -4.12 -16.32 1.84
N SER A 78 -4.75 -17.41 1.41
CA SER A 78 -5.61 -18.23 2.26
C SER A 78 -5.67 -19.66 1.74
N LYS A 79 -5.94 -20.61 2.63
CA LYS A 79 -6.16 -22.01 2.28
C LYS A 79 -7.66 -22.27 2.00
N PRO A 80 -8.05 -22.59 0.75
CA PRO A 80 -9.42 -23.03 0.47
C PRO A 80 -9.76 -24.31 1.24
N PHE A 81 -11.03 -24.43 1.67
CA PHE A 81 -11.55 -25.69 2.21
C PHE A 81 -11.43 -26.74 1.09
N LEU A 82 -10.67 -27.81 1.32
CA LEU A 82 -10.28 -28.89 0.38
C LEU A 82 -9.00 -28.69 -0.45
N ALA A 83 -8.31 -27.56 -0.39
CA ALA A 83 -7.02 -27.41 -1.08
C ALA A 83 -5.86 -27.86 -0.19
N SER A 84 -4.91 -28.62 -0.77
CA SER A 84 -3.66 -28.98 -0.08
C SER A 84 -2.75 -27.76 0.12
N HIS A 85 -2.83 -26.78 -0.79
CA HIS A 85 -1.91 -25.64 -0.86
C HIS A 85 -2.63 -24.31 -0.65
N ASP A 86 -1.86 -23.32 -0.20
CA ASP A 86 -2.32 -21.94 -0.08
C ASP A 86 -2.55 -21.31 -1.45
N ARG A 87 -3.58 -20.46 -1.54
CA ARG A 87 -3.89 -19.69 -2.74
C ARG A 87 -3.67 -18.20 -2.47
N THR A 88 -2.81 -17.59 -3.27
CA THR A 88 -2.57 -16.14 -3.27
C THR A 88 -3.38 -15.48 -4.38
N LYS A 89 -4.10 -14.40 -4.06
CA LYS A 89 -4.84 -13.56 -5.01
C LYS A 89 -4.47 -12.10 -4.81
N VAL A 90 -4.22 -11.36 -5.89
CA VAL A 90 -4.15 -9.89 -5.86
C VAL A 90 -5.56 -9.36 -5.59
N ILE A 91 -5.74 -8.65 -4.48
CA ILE A 91 -7.03 -8.08 -4.09
C ILE A 91 -7.13 -6.59 -4.42
N ASP A 92 -5.99 -5.91 -4.57
CA ASP A 92 -5.92 -4.53 -5.02
C ASP A 92 -4.55 -4.26 -5.67
N ARG A 93 -4.54 -3.34 -6.63
CA ARG A 93 -3.33 -2.85 -7.29
C ARG A 93 -3.50 -1.36 -7.57
N LYS A 94 -2.53 -0.57 -7.12
CA LYS A 94 -2.49 0.87 -7.29
C LYS A 94 -1.18 1.23 -7.97
N ASP A 95 -1.24 1.43 -9.27
CA ASP A 95 -0.05 1.79 -10.05
C ASP A 95 0.12 3.32 -10.07
N ASN A 96 1.33 3.80 -9.75
CA ASN A 96 1.71 5.22 -9.75
C ASN A 96 0.70 6.14 -9.06
N TYR A 97 0.13 5.69 -7.94
CA TYR A 97 -1.01 6.35 -7.29
C TYR A 97 -0.62 7.60 -6.50
N ALA A 98 0.66 7.75 -6.17
CA ALA A 98 1.18 8.89 -5.44
C ALA A 98 2.54 9.31 -5.97
N ARG A 99 2.82 10.60 -5.80
CA ARG A 99 4.15 11.18 -6.03
C ARG A 99 4.59 11.85 -4.73
N VAL A 100 5.80 11.51 -4.30
CA VAL A 100 6.32 11.93 -3.01
C VAL A 100 7.75 12.43 -3.14
N ALA A 101 8.16 13.30 -2.23
CA ALA A 101 9.56 13.66 -2.05
C ALA A 101 10.08 13.03 -0.77
N ILE A 102 11.23 12.38 -0.85
CA ILE A 102 11.96 11.89 0.32
C ILE A 102 13.12 12.84 0.57
N LEU A 103 13.15 13.42 1.77
CA LEU A 103 14.11 14.43 2.19
C LEU A 103 14.74 14.01 3.52
N LYS A 104 16.03 14.28 3.69
CA LYS A 104 16.72 14.16 4.98
C LYS A 104 16.07 15.12 5.98
N ASP A 105 15.83 14.63 7.18
CA ASP A 105 15.26 15.46 8.24
C ASP A 105 16.33 16.35 8.90
N TRP A 106 15.90 17.30 9.73
CA TRP A 106 16.79 18.22 10.43
C TRP A 106 17.80 17.49 11.34
N PRO A 107 19.04 17.98 11.46
CA PRO A 107 19.98 17.48 12.46
C PRO A 107 19.37 17.53 13.87
N GLY A 108 19.39 16.40 14.57
CA GLY A 108 18.79 16.27 15.91
C GLY A 108 17.35 15.75 15.93
N SER A 109 16.74 15.51 14.76
CA SER A 109 15.50 14.74 14.68
C SER A 109 15.71 13.27 15.08
N LYS A 110 14.63 12.61 15.51
CA LYS A 110 14.61 11.15 15.74
C LYS A 110 14.45 10.35 14.43
N ARG A 111 14.33 11.04 13.30
CA ARG A 111 14.05 10.49 11.97
C ARG A 111 15.26 10.77 11.07
N ASP A 112 15.59 9.83 10.19
CA ASP A 112 16.66 10.04 9.22
C ASP A 112 16.12 10.77 7.99
N PHE A 113 14.96 10.34 7.49
CA PHE A 113 14.27 10.97 6.37
C PHE A 113 12.77 11.10 6.63
N ILE A 114 12.16 12.07 5.94
CA ILE A 114 10.72 12.30 5.89
C ILE A 114 10.21 12.07 4.46
N GLU A 115 9.03 11.49 4.36
CA GLU A 115 8.26 11.40 3.13
C GLU A 115 7.21 12.49 3.11
N VAL A 116 7.23 13.27 2.05
CA VAL A 116 6.39 14.44 1.87
C VAL A 116 5.51 14.21 0.64
N SER A 117 4.20 14.30 0.83
CA SER A 117 3.26 14.14 -0.29
C SER A 117 3.26 15.37 -1.18
N MET A 118 3.47 15.17 -2.49
CA MET A 118 3.45 16.25 -3.47
C MET A 118 2.05 16.52 -4.05
N SER A 119 1.08 15.65 -3.76
CA SER A 119 -0.28 15.70 -4.34
C SER A 119 -1.31 16.30 -3.38
N TYR A 120 -0.90 17.18 -2.47
CA TYR A 120 -1.80 17.73 -1.45
C TYR A 120 -2.72 18.83 -2.01
N HIS A 121 -3.93 18.91 -1.48
CA HIS A 121 -5.00 19.81 -1.97
C HIS A 121 -4.78 21.29 -1.61
N VAL A 122 -3.87 21.58 -0.68
CA VAL A 122 -3.53 22.94 -0.27
C VAL A 122 -2.23 23.34 -0.96
N ALA A 123 -2.29 24.38 -1.79
CA ALA A 123 -1.10 24.93 -2.42
C ALA A 123 -0.07 25.38 -1.36
N ASN A 124 1.21 25.10 -1.60
CA ASN A 124 2.36 25.48 -0.76
C ASN A 124 2.45 24.80 0.61
N LYS A 125 1.64 23.78 0.87
CA LYS A 125 1.74 22.96 2.07
C LYS A 125 1.91 21.50 1.71
N TYR A 126 2.93 20.89 2.30
CA TYR A 126 3.27 19.52 1.99
C TYR A 126 3.26 18.67 3.26
N PRO A 127 2.30 17.75 3.41
CA PRO A 127 2.19 16.94 4.62
C PRO A 127 3.28 15.86 4.64
N ILE A 128 3.85 15.65 5.83
CA ILE A 128 4.72 14.53 6.13
C ILE A 128 3.83 13.31 6.35
N VAL A 129 3.86 12.39 5.39
CA VAL A 129 3.01 11.18 5.37
C VAL A 129 3.77 9.92 5.76
N GLY A 130 5.09 10.02 5.90
CA GLY A 130 5.90 8.88 6.31
C GLY A 130 7.29 9.29 6.76
N GLU A 131 7.98 8.33 7.35
CA GLU A 131 9.28 8.53 7.98
C GLU A 131 10.16 7.31 7.70
N PHE A 132 11.43 7.54 7.35
CA PHE A 132 12.41 6.48 7.16
C PHE A 132 13.48 6.53 8.24
N SER A 133 13.91 5.35 8.69
CA SER A 133 15.07 5.17 9.55
C SER A 133 15.98 4.09 9.01
N PHE A 134 17.29 4.28 9.14
CA PHE A 134 18.28 3.29 8.73
C PHE A 134 18.12 2.00 9.54
N LEU A 135 18.09 0.87 8.82
CA LEU A 135 18.19 -0.45 9.42
C LEU A 135 19.61 -1.01 9.27
N THR A 136 20.17 -0.93 8.06
CA THR A 136 21.49 -1.49 7.71
C THR A 136 22.12 -0.73 6.53
N ASP A 137 23.39 -0.31 6.67
CA ASP A 137 24.33 0.16 5.63
C ASP A 137 23.70 0.71 4.34
N ASP A 138 22.86 1.74 4.48
CA ASP A 138 22.24 2.54 3.40
C ASP A 138 21.40 1.75 2.36
N ARG A 139 21.10 0.47 2.62
CA ARG A 139 20.30 -0.39 1.72
C ARG A 139 19.00 -0.88 2.35
N GLY A 140 18.94 -0.96 3.67
CA GLY A 140 17.76 -1.38 4.41
C GLY A 140 17.20 -0.23 5.25
N PHE A 141 15.89 -0.02 5.15
CA PHE A 141 15.19 1.04 5.87
C PHE A 141 13.95 0.52 6.56
N THR A 142 13.65 1.05 7.73
CA THR A 142 12.31 0.96 8.33
C THR A 142 11.51 2.15 7.84
N TYR A 143 10.39 1.91 7.18
CA TYR A 143 9.47 2.95 6.74
C TYR A 143 8.20 2.93 7.56
N ARG A 144 7.85 4.06 8.18
CA ARG A 144 6.63 4.22 8.96
C ARG A 144 5.69 5.17 8.22
N HIS A 145 4.62 4.64 7.65
CA HIS A 145 3.56 5.39 6.97
C HIS A 145 2.48 5.84 7.96
N LEU A 146 1.98 7.06 7.82
CA LEU A 146 0.85 7.62 8.57
C LEU A 146 -0.39 7.69 7.67
N GLU A 147 -1.34 6.79 7.91
CA GLU A 147 -2.60 6.72 7.18
C GLU A 147 -3.51 7.93 7.49
N PRO A 148 -4.46 8.26 6.60
CA PRO A 148 -5.42 9.35 6.79
C PRO A 148 -6.34 9.23 8.01
N ASP A 149 -6.40 8.05 8.65
CA ASP A 149 -7.13 7.80 9.88
C ASP A 149 -6.26 7.88 11.16
N GLY A 150 -4.94 8.07 10.99
CA GLY A 150 -3.96 8.25 12.04
C GLY A 150 -3.22 6.96 12.39
N THR A 151 -3.59 5.85 11.75
CA THR A 151 -2.92 4.57 11.91
C THR A 151 -1.50 4.67 11.36
N LYS A 152 -0.54 4.10 12.09
CA LYS A 152 0.84 4.00 11.65
C LYS A 152 1.12 2.58 11.18
N ILE A 153 1.54 2.43 9.92
CA ILE A 153 1.90 1.14 9.33
C ILE A 153 3.41 1.14 9.07
N THR A 154 4.08 0.09 9.52
CA THR A 154 5.54 -0.03 9.38
C THR A 154 5.88 -1.08 8.33
N PHE A 155 6.69 -0.70 7.36
CA PHE A 155 7.23 -1.53 6.29
C PHE A 155 8.73 -1.71 6.47
N THR A 156 9.22 -2.88 6.06
CA THR A 156 10.65 -3.07 5.82
C THR A 156 10.92 -2.78 4.36
N MET A 157 11.81 -1.83 4.10
CA MET A 157 12.16 -1.39 2.75
C MET A 157 13.59 -1.79 2.40
N LEU A 158 13.79 -2.16 1.15
CA LEU A 158 15.09 -2.42 0.55
C LEU A 158 15.28 -1.47 -0.64
N HIS A 159 16.37 -0.72 -0.63
CA HIS A 159 16.79 0.12 -1.73
C HIS A 159 17.78 -0.64 -2.60
N ASN A 160 17.47 -0.76 -3.89
CA ASN A 160 18.36 -1.37 -4.86
C ASN A 160 19.13 -0.30 -5.64
N GLN A 161 20.15 -0.73 -6.40
CA GLN A 161 21.00 0.18 -7.19
C GLN A 161 20.30 0.76 -8.43
N SER A 162 19.07 0.32 -8.74
CA SER A 162 18.30 0.74 -9.93
C SER A 162 17.27 1.82 -9.63
N ASP A 163 17.52 2.66 -8.62
CA ASP A 163 16.61 3.74 -8.19
C ASP A 163 15.20 3.26 -7.81
N LEU A 164 15.10 1.99 -7.45
CA LEU A 164 13.87 1.33 -7.02
C LEU A 164 14.02 0.91 -5.57
N MET A 165 13.06 1.33 -4.75
CA MET A 165 12.93 0.88 -3.38
C MET A 165 11.66 0.06 -3.25
N GLU A 166 11.79 -1.13 -2.66
CA GLU A 166 10.68 -2.05 -2.47
C GLU A 166 10.45 -2.31 -1.00
N GLY A 167 9.17 -2.28 -0.62
CA GLY A 167 8.69 -2.43 0.74
C GLY A 167 7.76 -3.60 0.89
N SER A 168 7.78 -4.26 2.05
CA SER A 168 6.73 -5.19 2.40
C SER A 168 6.22 -5.03 3.82
N TYR A 169 4.92 -5.23 3.98
CA TYR A 169 4.23 -5.34 5.26
C TYR A 169 3.24 -6.50 5.15
N THR A 170 3.18 -7.36 6.15
CA THR A 170 2.27 -8.50 6.17
C THR A 170 1.62 -8.63 7.53
N PHE A 171 0.31 -8.88 7.55
CA PHE A 171 -0.43 -9.18 8.76
C PHE A 171 -1.45 -10.29 8.53
N MET A 172 -1.89 -10.90 9.63
CA MET A 172 -2.92 -11.92 9.60
C MET A 172 -4.28 -11.33 9.98
N GLU A 173 -5.27 -11.58 9.14
CA GLU A 173 -6.68 -11.31 9.41
C GLU A 173 -7.43 -12.65 9.49
N LYS A 174 -7.73 -13.11 10.70
CA LYS A 174 -8.31 -14.43 10.98
C LYS A 174 -7.42 -15.56 10.43
N ARG A 175 -7.85 -16.24 9.36
CA ARG A 175 -7.12 -17.33 8.67
C ARG A 175 -6.58 -16.90 7.29
N LYS A 176 -6.45 -15.61 7.07
CA LYS A 176 -5.97 -15.01 5.82
C LYS A 176 -4.74 -14.18 6.12
N THR A 177 -3.73 -14.29 5.28
CA THR A 177 -2.56 -13.42 5.32
C THR A 177 -2.75 -12.34 4.29
N ILE A 178 -2.69 -11.08 4.71
CA ILE A 178 -2.72 -9.93 3.82
C ILE A 178 -1.29 -9.37 3.74
N SER A 179 -0.79 -9.24 2.53
CA SER A 179 0.55 -8.70 2.26
C SER A 179 0.43 -7.48 1.37
N TYR A 180 1.09 -6.40 1.79
CA TYR A 180 1.26 -5.16 1.06
C TYR A 180 2.68 -5.16 0.51
N LYS A 181 2.80 -4.92 -0.79
CA LYS A 181 4.08 -4.64 -1.44
C LYS A 181 4.04 -3.21 -1.96
N LEU A 182 5.00 -2.40 -1.53
CA LEU A 182 5.18 -1.04 -2.00
C LEU A 182 6.38 -0.98 -2.93
N SER A 183 6.28 -0.15 -3.97
CA SER A 183 7.38 0.11 -4.91
C SER A 183 7.51 1.61 -5.11
N TYR A 184 8.71 2.13 -4.90
CA TYR A 184 9.08 3.53 -5.05
C TYR A 184 10.10 3.62 -6.16
N LEU A 185 9.72 4.22 -7.29
CA LEU A 185 10.61 4.44 -8.42
C LEU A 185 11.04 5.90 -8.44
N LYS A 186 12.34 6.17 -8.37
CA LYS A 186 12.88 7.53 -8.42
C LYS A 186 12.60 8.15 -9.80
N ILE A 187 12.17 9.40 -9.80
CA ILE A 187 11.86 10.17 -11.01
C ILE A 187 12.89 11.28 -11.13
N TYR A 188 13.54 11.33 -12.29
CA TYR A 188 14.43 12.42 -12.67
C TYR A 188 13.71 13.41 -13.59
N PRO A 189 14.02 14.71 -13.50
CA PRO A 189 13.56 15.67 -14.49
C PRO A 189 14.05 15.24 -15.87
N ARG A 190 13.16 15.31 -16.88
CA ARG A 190 13.57 15.10 -18.26
C ARG A 190 14.51 16.23 -18.65
N ALA A 191 15.70 15.90 -19.16
CA ALA A 191 16.54 16.89 -19.80
C ALA A 191 15.72 17.57 -20.91
N GLN A 192 15.60 18.89 -20.85
CA GLN A 192 15.05 19.64 -21.98
C GLN A 192 15.99 19.39 -23.15
N GLN A 193 15.52 18.70 -24.19
CA GLN A 193 16.20 18.72 -25.47
C GLN A 193 16.20 20.18 -25.92
N GLU A 194 17.36 20.82 -25.88
CA GLU A 194 17.57 22.11 -26.54
C GLU A 194 17.13 21.93 -27.99
N SER A 195 16.01 22.54 -28.36
CA SER A 195 15.65 22.69 -29.76
C SER A 195 16.68 23.64 -30.37
N VAL A 196 17.78 23.10 -30.86
CA VAL A 196 18.69 23.81 -31.77
C VAL A 196 17.89 24.07 -33.05
N ARG A 197 17.19 25.20 -33.08
CA ARG A 197 16.71 25.80 -34.33
C ARG A 197 17.93 26.45 -34.98
N ASN A 198 18.50 25.77 -35.96
CA ASN A 198 19.28 26.42 -37.00
C ASN A 198 18.32 27.03 -38.03
#